data_AF-A0A7V0ZAC0-F1
#
_entry.id   AF-A0A7V0ZAC0-F1
#
_cell.length_a   1.000
_cell.length_b   1.000
_cell.length_c   1.000
_cell.angle_alpha   90.00
_cell.angle_beta   90.00
_cell.angle_gamma   90.00
#
_symmetry.space_group_name_H-M   'P 1'
#
loop_
_entity.id
_entity.type
_entity.pdbx_description
1 polymer ?
#
loop_
_entity_poly.entity_id
_entity_poly.type
_entity_poly.pdbx_seq_one_letter_code
_entity_poly.pdbx_strand_id
1 'polypeptide(L)'
;MPRALVANTRGYIEKVVDQVNGCYEKGWFDGCAVMMRRLLETLIIECFEKHGIANKIKDTRNGDFLYLSELIGHTLKERAWNLGRNSKRALPILKAVGDQSAHSRRYNAHREDIDKLLPDFRTACQELLYIAGLK
;
A
#
# COMPACT_ATOMS: atom_id res chain seq x y z
N MET A 1 -6.62 -9.35 -4.46
CA MET A 1 -7.25 -8.95 -3.17
C MET A 1 -8.77 -8.97 -3.32
N PRO A 2 -9.53 -9.52 -2.35
CA PRO A 2 -10.99 -9.59 -2.44
C PRO A 2 -11.66 -8.21 -2.55
N ARG A 3 -12.50 -8.00 -3.57
CA ARG A 3 -13.21 -6.72 -3.81
C ARG A 3 -14.05 -6.29 -2.60
N ALA A 4 -14.62 -7.24 -1.86
CA ALA A 4 -15.42 -6.97 -0.66
C ALA A 4 -14.68 -6.14 0.41
N LEU A 5 -13.33 -6.25 0.48
CA LEU A 5 -12.53 -5.46 1.41
C LEU A 5 -12.55 -3.96 1.10
N VAL A 6 -12.83 -3.56 -0.13
CA VAL A 6 -12.82 -2.14 -0.55
C VAL A 6 -14.16 -1.65 -1.10
N ALA A 7 -15.15 -2.53 -1.24
CA ALA A 7 -16.47 -2.15 -1.71
C ALA A 7 -17.11 -1.08 -0.79
N ASN A 8 -17.73 -0.07 -1.40
CA ASN A 8 -18.35 1.07 -0.70
C ASN A 8 -17.36 1.89 0.12
N THR A 9 -16.09 1.97 -0.30
CA THR A 9 -15.09 2.87 0.30
C THR A 9 -14.97 4.14 -0.53
N ARG A 10 -13.79 4.42 -1.08
CA ARG A 10 -13.58 5.52 -2.04
C ARG A 10 -13.40 4.93 -3.43
N GLY A 11 -14.04 5.53 -4.43
CA GLY A 11 -14.05 4.99 -5.80
C GLY A 11 -12.66 4.81 -6.42
N TYR A 12 -11.66 5.62 -6.05
CA TYR A 12 -10.29 5.42 -6.52
C TYR A 12 -9.59 4.23 -5.84
N ILE A 13 -9.89 3.92 -4.57
CA ILE A 13 -9.36 2.74 -3.89
C ILE A 13 -9.88 1.48 -4.59
N GLU A 14 -11.19 1.44 -4.84
CA GLU A 14 -11.82 0.33 -5.58
C GLU A 14 -11.18 0.13 -6.97
N LYS A 15 -10.98 1.21 -7.72
CA LYS A 15 -10.30 1.16 -9.03
C LYS A 15 -8.86 0.65 -8.94
N VAL A 16 -8.09 1.08 -7.94
CA VAL A 16 -6.72 0.60 -7.72
C VAL A 16 -6.72 -0.90 -7.43
N VAL A 17 -7.67 -1.39 -6.64
CA VAL A 17 -7.80 -2.84 -6.36
C VAL A 17 -8.14 -3.63 -7.62
N ASP A 18 -9.04 -3.11 -8.46
CA ASP A 18 -9.34 -3.71 -9.75
C ASP A 18 -8.11 -3.77 -10.66
N GLN A 19 -7.26 -2.72 -10.65
CA GLN A 19 -5.99 -2.70 -11.36
C GLN A 19 -4.98 -3.72 -10.81
N VAL A 20 -4.84 -3.84 -9.47
CA VAL A 20 -3.99 -4.88 -8.85
C VAL A 20 -4.45 -6.27 -9.29
N ASN A 21 -5.75 -6.55 -9.22
CA ASN A 21 -6.31 -7.85 -9.59
C ASN A 21 -6.14 -8.12 -11.09
N GLY A 22 -6.42 -7.14 -11.94
CA GLY A 22 -6.26 -7.27 -13.39
C GLY A 22 -4.80 -7.53 -13.80
N CYS A 23 -3.83 -6.83 -13.19
CA CYS A 23 -2.41 -7.11 -13.44
C CYS A 23 -2.04 -8.54 -13.06
N TYR A 24 -2.50 -9.03 -11.90
CA TYR A 24 -2.25 -10.40 -11.46
C TYR A 24 -2.88 -11.44 -12.40
N GLU A 25 -4.15 -11.25 -12.77
CA GLU A 25 -4.89 -12.14 -13.67
C GLU A 25 -4.26 -12.23 -15.06
N LYS A 26 -3.73 -11.12 -15.57
CA LYS A 26 -3.07 -11.05 -16.89
C LYS A 26 -1.60 -11.47 -16.85
N GLY A 27 -1.04 -11.77 -15.67
CA GLY A 27 0.36 -12.15 -15.53
C GLY A 27 1.35 -10.99 -15.65
N TRP A 28 0.89 -9.75 -15.50
CA TRP A 28 1.74 -8.55 -15.49
C TRP A 28 2.25 -8.30 -14.08
N PHE A 29 3.16 -9.13 -13.60
CA PHE A 29 3.53 -9.17 -12.17
C PHE A 29 4.31 -7.93 -11.71
N ASP A 30 5.17 -7.34 -12.54
CA ASP A 30 5.78 -6.04 -12.20
C ASP A 30 4.71 -4.96 -12.07
N GLY A 31 3.76 -4.92 -13.01
CA GLY A 31 2.59 -4.05 -12.94
C GLY A 31 1.77 -4.31 -11.68
N CYS A 32 1.58 -5.57 -11.29
CA CYS A 32 0.87 -5.96 -10.08
C CYS A 32 1.57 -5.39 -8.84
N ALA A 33 2.90 -5.58 -8.71
CA ALA A 33 3.68 -5.05 -7.60
C ALA A 33 3.67 -3.51 -7.54
N VAL A 34 3.74 -2.83 -8.69
CA VAL A 34 3.61 -1.36 -8.78
C VAL A 34 2.22 -0.90 -8.31
N MET A 35 1.16 -1.60 -8.72
CA MET A 35 -0.20 -1.27 -8.29
C MET A 35 -0.43 -1.56 -6.80
N MET A 36 0.18 -2.62 -6.26
CA MET A 36 0.18 -2.91 -4.82
C MET A 36 0.86 -1.78 -4.04
N ARG A 37 2.01 -1.30 -4.53
CA ARG A 37 2.75 -0.15 -3.96
C ARG A 37 1.88 1.12 -3.94
N ARG A 38 1.23 1.44 -5.06
CA ARG A 38 0.31 2.59 -5.18
C ARG A 38 -0.86 2.50 -4.20
N LEU A 39 -1.41 1.30 -4.00
CA LEU A 39 -2.49 1.10 -3.04
C LEU A 39 -2.01 1.36 -1.60
N LEU A 40 -0.86 0.83 -1.21
CA LEU A 40 -0.31 1.05 0.14
C LEU A 40 -0.07 2.52 0.42
N GLU A 41 0.51 3.24 -0.55
CA GLU A 41 0.71 4.69 -0.46
C GLU A 41 -0.62 5.42 -0.21
N THR A 42 -1.64 5.10 -1.03
CA THR A 42 -2.98 5.68 -0.90
C THR A 42 -3.57 5.40 0.48
N LEU A 43 -3.55 4.16 0.95
CA LEU A 43 -4.14 3.77 2.23
C LEU A 43 -3.39 4.35 3.44
N ILE A 44 -2.07 4.51 3.36
CA ILE A 44 -1.30 5.20 4.39
C ILE A 44 -1.72 6.66 4.48
N ILE A 45 -1.81 7.37 3.35
CA ILE A 45 -2.25 8.77 3.31
C ILE A 45 -3.64 8.91 3.94
N GLU A 46 -4.58 8.03 3.58
CA GLU A 46 -5.93 7.97 4.17
C GLU A 46 -5.90 7.84 5.70
N CYS A 47 -5.00 7.02 6.26
CA CYS A 47 -4.86 6.89 7.71
C CYS A 47 -4.47 8.22 8.37
N PHE A 48 -3.49 8.93 7.80
CA PHE A 48 -3.03 10.21 8.32
C PHE A 48 -4.07 11.32 8.16
N GLU A 49 -4.78 11.36 7.03
CA GLU A 49 -5.87 12.30 6.79
C GLU A 49 -7.04 12.07 7.75
N LYS A 50 -7.46 10.81 7.92
CA LYS A 50 -8.54 10.43 8.85
C LYS A 50 -8.29 10.93 10.28
N HIS A 51 -7.04 10.89 10.72
CA HIS A 51 -6.64 11.30 12.07
C HIS A 51 -6.23 12.78 12.17
N GLY A 52 -6.38 13.57 11.10
CA GLY A 52 -6.05 15.00 11.12
C GLY A 52 -4.55 15.31 11.27
N ILE A 53 -3.68 14.35 10.93
CA ILE A 53 -2.22 14.45 11.12
C ILE A 53 -1.44 14.37 9.80
N ALA A 54 -2.10 14.61 8.66
CA ALA A 54 -1.50 14.61 7.32
C ALA A 54 -0.26 15.51 7.18
N ASN A 55 -0.17 16.60 7.95
CA ASN A 55 0.99 17.49 7.94
C ASN A 55 2.29 16.78 8.36
N LYS A 56 2.23 15.68 9.11
CA LYS A 56 3.41 14.90 9.50
C LYS A 56 4.07 14.16 8.33
N ILE A 57 3.36 13.99 7.22
CA ILE A 57 3.78 13.19 6.06
C ILE A 57 3.81 14.02 4.77
N LYS A 58 3.94 15.33 4.90
CA LYS A 58 4.13 16.27 3.78
C LYS A 58 5.52 16.88 3.84
N ASP A 59 6.15 17.08 2.69
CA ASP A 59 7.39 17.83 2.58
C ASP A 59 7.11 19.31 2.89
N THR A 60 7.90 19.87 3.79
CA THR A 60 7.70 21.22 4.33
C THR A 60 7.99 22.33 3.32
N ARG A 61 8.65 22.02 2.19
CA ARG A 61 9.06 22.98 1.17
C ARG A 61 8.00 23.17 0.10
N ASN A 62 7.35 22.10 -0.34
CA ASN A 62 6.37 22.13 -1.44
C ASN A 62 4.95 21.71 -1.03
N GLY A 63 4.76 21.11 0.15
CA GLY A 63 3.46 20.65 0.64
C GLY A 63 2.97 19.33 0.03
N ASP A 64 3.79 18.68 -0.80
CA ASP A 64 3.48 17.38 -1.39
C ASP A 64 3.63 16.26 -0.35
N PHE A 65 2.91 15.14 -0.55
CA PHE A 65 3.11 13.96 0.29
C PHE A 65 4.49 13.34 0.05
N LEU A 66 5.10 12.83 1.12
CA LEU A 66 6.39 12.14 1.05
C LEU A 66 6.27 10.83 0.25
N TYR A 67 7.40 10.33 -0.26
CA TYR A 67 7.43 9.05 -0.95
C TYR A 67 7.14 7.87 0.00
N LEU A 68 6.63 6.77 -0.55
CA LEU A 68 6.24 5.58 0.23
C LEU A 68 7.24 5.12 1.29
N SER A 69 8.55 5.22 1.02
CA SER A 69 9.58 4.85 2.00
C SER A 69 9.47 5.65 3.30
N GLU A 70 9.28 6.96 3.19
CA GLU A 70 9.12 7.84 4.35
C GLU A 70 7.74 7.68 4.95
N LEU A 71 6.69 7.55 4.14
CA LEU A 71 5.33 7.28 4.61
C LEU A 71 5.26 6.04 5.51
N ILE A 72 5.91 4.94 5.11
CA ILE A 72 6.02 3.73 5.95
C ILE A 72 6.77 4.05 7.24
N GLY A 73 7.90 4.78 7.16
CA GLY A 73 8.67 5.19 8.33
C GLY A 73 7.84 5.98 9.35
N HIS A 74 7.02 6.92 8.89
CA HIS A 74 6.08 7.67 9.74
C HIS A 74 4.96 6.76 10.28
N THR A 75 4.38 5.90 9.44
CA THR A 75 3.30 4.98 9.83
C THR A 75 3.69 4.04 10.96
N LEU A 76 4.92 3.51 10.92
CA LEU A 76 5.43 2.58 11.92
C LEU A 76 5.75 3.23 13.27
N LYS A 77 6.02 4.55 13.28
CA LYS A 77 6.35 5.34 14.48
C LYS A 77 5.14 6.06 15.07
N GLU A 78 4.05 6.15 14.32
CA GLU A 78 2.86 6.86 14.74
C GLU A 78 2.20 6.19 15.95
N ARG A 79 1.65 7.01 16.85
CA ARG A 79 1.01 6.59 18.11
C ARG A 79 -0.51 6.78 18.09
N ALA A 80 -1.05 7.47 17.08
CA ALA A 80 -2.48 7.63 16.88
C ALA A 80 -3.22 6.31 16.61
N TRP A 81 -2.51 5.29 16.12
CA TRP A 81 -3.02 3.94 15.91
C TRP A 81 -2.02 2.89 16.38
N ASN A 82 -2.48 1.65 16.51
CA ASN A 82 -1.60 0.50 16.73
C ASN A 82 -1.64 -0.42 15.52
N LEU A 83 -0.50 -0.53 14.83
CA LEU A 83 -0.35 -1.47 13.72
C LEU A 83 0.10 -2.85 14.22
N GLY A 84 -0.54 -3.90 13.75
CA GLY A 84 -0.24 -5.29 14.04
C GLY A 84 1.16 -5.68 13.60
N ARG A 85 1.76 -6.66 14.29
CA ARG A 85 3.14 -7.12 14.03
C ARG A 85 3.34 -7.58 12.58
N ASN A 86 2.33 -8.23 11.98
CA ASN A 86 2.40 -8.71 10.60
C ASN A 86 2.47 -7.55 9.61
N SER A 87 1.57 -6.57 9.72
CA SER A 87 1.58 -5.40 8.86
C SER A 87 2.85 -4.55 9.03
N LYS A 88 3.35 -4.42 10.27
CA LYS A 88 4.64 -3.75 10.54
C LYS A 88 5.80 -4.39 9.77
N ARG A 89 5.84 -5.72 9.68
CA ARG A 89 6.84 -6.47 8.91
C ARG A 89 6.57 -6.43 7.40
N ALA A 90 5.30 -6.48 7.01
CA ALA A 90 4.89 -6.56 5.61
C ALA A 90 5.18 -5.28 4.82
N LEU A 91 4.93 -4.10 5.40
CA LEU A 91 5.04 -2.83 4.69
C LEU A 91 6.41 -2.60 4.01
N PRO A 92 7.57 -2.77 4.69
CA PRO A 92 8.88 -2.65 4.04
C PRO A 92 9.11 -3.67 2.92
N ILE A 93 8.64 -4.91 3.08
CA ILE A 93 8.83 -6.00 2.11
C ILE A 93 8.02 -5.71 0.83
N LEU A 94 6.75 -5.32 0.98
CA LEU A 94 5.87 -4.96 -0.12
C LEU A 94 6.44 -3.78 -0.92
N LYS A 95 6.97 -2.76 -0.22
CA LYS A 95 7.65 -1.62 -0.84
C LYS A 95 8.90 -2.05 -1.60
N ALA A 96 9.72 -2.95 -1.05
CA ALA A 96 10.94 -3.41 -1.70
C ALA A 96 10.66 -4.11 -3.04
N VAL A 97 9.66 -4.99 -3.10
CA VAL A 97 9.28 -5.68 -4.35
C VAL A 97 8.68 -4.71 -5.36
N GLY A 98 7.83 -3.78 -4.90
CA GLY A 98 7.30 -2.70 -5.74
C GLY A 98 8.39 -1.82 -6.35
N ASP A 99 9.41 -1.46 -5.57
CA ASP A 99 10.53 -0.65 -6.07
C ASP A 99 11.41 -1.40 -7.08
N GLN A 100 11.68 -2.69 -6.84
CA GLN A 100 12.39 -3.52 -7.82
C GLN A 100 11.62 -3.59 -9.14
N SER A 101 10.32 -3.86 -9.07
CA SER A 101 9.43 -3.93 -10.23
C SER A 101 9.32 -2.60 -11.00
N ALA A 102 9.41 -1.47 -10.28
CA ALA A 102 9.28 -0.15 -10.89
C ALA A 102 10.57 0.37 -11.55
N HIS A 103 11.74 0.01 -11.00
CA HIS A 103 12.98 0.75 -11.28
C HIS A 103 14.16 -0.15 -11.69
N SER A 104 14.14 -1.44 -11.39
CA SER A 104 15.26 -2.31 -11.68
C SER A 104 15.16 -2.90 -13.08
N ARG A 105 16.01 -2.41 -14.00
CA ARG A 105 16.04 -2.85 -15.40
C ARG A 105 16.32 -4.36 -15.62
N ARG A 106 16.80 -5.07 -14.59
CA ARG A 106 17.18 -6.49 -14.64
C ARG A 106 16.28 -7.37 -13.76
N TYR A 107 15.26 -6.79 -13.16
CA TYR A 107 14.30 -7.49 -12.35
C TYR A 107 12.97 -7.54 -13.11
N ASN A 108 12.37 -8.72 -13.16
CA ASN A 108 10.98 -8.89 -13.50
C ASN A 108 10.37 -9.78 -12.42
N ALA A 109 9.29 -9.35 -11.80
CA ALA A 109 8.55 -10.16 -10.85
C ALA A 109 7.94 -11.37 -11.57
N HIS A 110 7.94 -12.51 -10.90
CA HIS A 110 7.24 -13.72 -11.33
C HIS A 110 6.00 -13.95 -10.46
N ARG A 111 5.16 -14.91 -10.86
CA ARG A 111 3.93 -15.24 -10.14
C ARG A 111 4.23 -15.58 -8.68
N GLU A 112 5.28 -16.37 -8.46
CA GLU A 112 5.70 -16.86 -7.16
C GLU A 112 6.14 -15.73 -6.23
N ASP A 113 6.69 -14.64 -6.79
CA ASP A 113 7.06 -13.45 -6.02
C ASP A 113 5.81 -12.74 -5.50
N ILE A 114 4.78 -12.60 -6.33
CA ILE A 114 3.51 -11.97 -5.93
C ILE A 114 2.72 -12.88 -4.98
N ASP A 115 2.65 -14.18 -5.25
CA ASP A 115 1.90 -15.15 -4.44
C ASP A 115 2.39 -15.18 -2.99
N LYS A 116 3.72 -15.13 -2.78
CA LYS A 116 4.32 -15.04 -1.45
C LYS A 116 3.91 -13.77 -0.68
N LEU A 117 3.58 -12.69 -1.38
CA LEU A 117 3.19 -11.43 -0.78
C LEU A 117 1.69 -11.31 -0.51
N LEU A 118 0.83 -12.12 -1.14
CA LEU A 118 -0.63 -11.96 -1.07
C LEU A 118 -1.18 -11.96 0.37
N PRO A 119 -0.76 -12.85 1.29
CA PRO A 119 -1.28 -12.84 2.66
C PRO A 119 -0.91 -11.57 3.43
N ASP A 120 0.34 -11.14 3.31
CA ASP A 120 0.89 -9.96 3.96
C ASP A 120 0.27 -8.68 3.38
N PHE A 121 0.13 -8.61 2.05
CA PHE A 121 -0.52 -7.51 1.35
C PHE A 121 -1.98 -7.36 1.78
N ARG A 122 -2.74 -8.46 1.81
CA ARG A 122 -4.15 -8.45 2.23
C ARG A 122 -4.28 -7.96 3.68
N THR A 123 -3.44 -8.48 4.57
CA THR A 123 -3.48 -8.14 6.01
C THR A 123 -3.15 -6.66 6.22
N ALA A 124 -2.09 -6.16 5.59
CA ALA A 124 -1.70 -4.75 5.69
C ALA A 124 -2.78 -3.82 5.13
N CYS A 125 -3.33 -4.12 3.94
CA CYS A 125 -4.39 -3.29 3.36
C CYS A 125 -5.66 -3.29 4.22
N GLN A 126 -6.08 -4.45 4.73
CA GLN A 126 -7.27 -4.54 5.58
C GLN A 126 -7.10 -3.73 6.86
N GLU A 127 -5.94 -3.83 7.51
CA GLU A 127 -5.68 -3.05 8.73
C GLU A 127 -5.64 -1.54 8.46
N LEU A 128 -4.98 -1.11 7.38
CA LEU A 128 -4.96 0.31 6.99
C LEU A 128 -6.35 0.85 6.65
N LEU A 129 -7.22 0.04 6.02
CA LEU A 129 -8.61 0.42 5.75
C LEU A 129 -9.41 0.67 7.03
N TYR A 130 -9.22 -0.16 8.06
CA TYR A 130 -9.85 0.05 9.37
C TYR A 130 -9.30 1.30 10.07
N ILE A 131 -7.98 1.50 10.05
CA ILE A 131 -7.35 2.70 10.64
C ILE A 131 -7.84 3.97 9.92
N ALA A 132 -7.99 3.92 8.60
CA ALA A 132 -8.55 5.02 7.80
C ALA A 132 -10.06 5.26 8.04
N GLY A 133 -10.74 4.40 8.81
CA GLY A 133 -12.19 4.48 9.05
C GLY A 133 -13.01 4.29 7.77
N LEU A 134 -12.50 3.48 6.85
CA LEU A 134 -13.18 3.13 5.59
C LEU A 134 -13.92 1.79 5.68
N LYS A 135 -13.74 1.03 6.76
CA LYS A 135 -14.39 -0.25 7.06
C LYS A 135 -14.67 -0.41 8.54
#